data_AF-A0A3M3YQH3-F1
#
_entry.id   AF-A0A3M3YQH3-F1
#
_cell.length_a   1.000
_cell.length_b   1.000
_cell.length_c   1.000
_cell.angle_alpha   90.00
_cell.angle_beta   90.00
_cell.angle_gamma   90.00
#
_symmetry.space_group_name_H-M   'P 1'
#
loop_
_entity.id
_entity.type
_entity.pdbx_description
1 polymer ?
#
loop_
_entity_poly.entity_id
_entity_poly.type
_entity_poly.pdbx_seq_one_letter_code
_entity_poly.pdbx_strand_id
1 'polypeptide(L)'
;FVANTKVELGVTLSVGGNLVSGHLISHDTYFEQLADDISAPFSSFGNGTDATMKEMILSFKPGESSEDTPAFHFIHLKDCRTYSTDGNPICDAGVLWRGRISAVDGFTIGLIAEKADAS
;
A
#
# COMPACT_ATOMS: atom_id res chain seq x y z
N PHE A 1 2.39 -8.66 -10.85
CA PHE A 1 1.26 -8.53 -11.80
C PHE A 1 0.99 -7.08 -12.25
N VAL A 2 1.71 -6.07 -11.76
CA VAL A 2 1.82 -4.74 -12.39
C VAL A 2 3.29 -4.35 -12.34
N ALA A 3 4.05 -4.74 -13.36
CA ALA A 3 5.51 -4.55 -13.38
C ALA A 3 5.94 -3.32 -14.20
N ASN A 4 5.06 -2.71 -15.02
CA ASN A 4 5.47 -1.61 -15.92
C ASN A 4 4.33 -0.70 -16.43
N THR A 5 3.16 -0.69 -15.81
CA THR A 5 2.04 0.16 -16.22
C THR A 5 1.56 1.01 -15.05
N LYS A 6 1.38 2.33 -15.28
CA LYS A 6 0.71 3.27 -14.36
C LYS A 6 -0.81 3.02 -14.30
N VAL A 7 -1.19 1.75 -14.18
CA VAL A 7 -2.59 1.34 -14.07
C VAL A 7 -2.87 1.10 -12.60
N GLU A 8 -3.69 1.97 -12.03
CA GLU A 8 -4.25 1.79 -10.70
C GLU A 8 -5.55 1.00 -10.84
N LEU A 9 -5.62 -0.14 -10.15
CA LEU A 9 -6.79 -1.01 -10.20
C LEU A 9 -7.36 -1.14 -8.79
N GLY A 10 -8.61 -0.74 -8.61
CA GLY A 10 -9.33 -1.02 -7.39
C GLY A 10 -9.41 -2.53 -7.16
N VAL A 11 -8.98 -2.98 -5.99
CA VAL A 11 -8.99 -4.39 -5.60
C VAL A 11 -9.39 -4.52 -4.14
N THR A 12 -10.15 -5.58 -3.85
CA THR A 12 -10.45 -6.01 -2.49
C THR A 12 -9.85 -7.39 -2.27
N LEU A 13 -9.06 -7.54 -1.23
CA LEU A 13 -8.36 -8.78 -0.85
C LEU A 13 -8.99 -9.38 0.40
N SER A 14 -9.15 -10.70 0.43
CA SER A 14 -9.42 -11.45 1.64
C SER A 14 -8.10 -11.93 2.23
N VAL A 15 -7.81 -11.55 3.49
CA VAL A 15 -6.56 -11.88 4.18
C VAL A 15 -6.86 -12.23 5.62
N GLY A 16 -6.80 -13.53 5.97
CA GLY A 16 -6.90 -13.98 7.36
C GLY A 16 -8.24 -13.61 8.02
N GLY A 17 -9.33 -13.61 7.25
CA GLY A 17 -10.68 -13.24 7.70
C GLY A 17 -11.02 -11.75 7.62
N ASN A 18 -10.04 -10.88 7.31
CA ASN A 18 -10.26 -9.45 7.09
C ASN A 18 -10.35 -9.13 5.60
N LEU A 19 -11.00 -8.00 5.28
CA LEU A 19 -11.01 -7.46 3.92
C LEU A 19 -10.10 -6.23 3.83
N VAL A 20 -9.24 -6.18 2.82
CA VAL A 20 -8.41 -5.02 2.52
C VAL A 20 -8.82 -4.49 1.16
N SER A 21 -9.36 -3.28 1.11
CA SER A 21 -9.82 -2.64 -0.14
C SER A 21 -8.97 -1.41 -0.42
N GLY A 22 -8.43 -1.29 -1.64
CA GLY A 22 -7.59 -0.17 -2.06
C GLY A 22 -7.20 -0.26 -3.52
N HIS A 23 -6.26 0.58 -3.95
CA HIS A 23 -5.77 0.61 -5.34
C HIS A 23 -4.45 -0.12 -5.45
N LEU A 24 -4.40 -1.12 -6.32
CA LEU A 24 -3.17 -1.83 -6.68
C LEU A 24 -2.19 -0.86 -7.35
N ILE A 25 -0.98 -0.80 -6.81
CA ILE A 25 0.11 0.05 -7.31
C ILE A 25 1.38 -0.75 -7.53
N SER A 26 2.33 -0.15 -8.25
CA SER A 26 3.64 -0.75 -8.47
C SER A 26 4.47 -0.74 -7.19
N HIS A 27 5.52 -1.57 -7.18
CA HIS A 27 6.51 -1.57 -6.11
C HIS A 27 7.19 -0.20 -5.95
N ASP A 28 7.59 0.44 -7.06
CA ASP A 28 8.25 1.74 -7.01
C ASP A 28 7.33 2.82 -6.46
N THR A 29 6.08 2.88 -6.94
CA THR A 29 5.08 3.84 -6.44
C THR A 29 4.82 3.67 -4.94
N TYR A 30 4.84 2.43 -4.43
CA TYR A 30 4.68 2.18 -3.00
C TYR A 30 5.82 2.76 -2.17
N PHE A 31 7.07 2.50 -2.56
CA PHE A 31 8.23 2.97 -1.80
C PHE A 31 8.46 4.48 -1.96
N GLU A 32 8.13 5.05 -3.11
CA GLU A 32 8.10 6.50 -3.34
C GLU A 32 7.11 7.18 -2.39
N GLN A 33 5.85 6.71 -2.34
CA GLN A 33 4.84 7.26 -1.46
C GLN A 33 5.20 7.05 0.02
N LEU A 34 5.72 5.89 0.39
CA LEU A 34 6.18 5.61 1.76
C LEU A 34 7.28 6.59 2.19
N ALA A 35 8.22 6.88 1.30
CA ALA A 35 9.30 7.82 1.58
C ALA A 35 8.77 9.25 1.71
N ASP A 36 7.80 9.64 0.87
CA ASP A 36 7.10 10.92 0.97
C ASP A 36 6.33 11.07 2.29
N ASP A 37 5.53 10.07 2.67
CA ASP A 37 4.68 10.10 3.88
C ASP A 37 5.52 10.21 5.16
N ILE A 38 6.62 9.46 5.25
CA ILE A 38 7.49 9.47 6.44
C ILE A 38 8.38 10.72 6.47
N SER A 39 8.82 11.23 5.31
CA SER A 39 9.68 12.42 5.26
C SER A 39 8.89 13.73 5.43
N ALA A 40 7.60 13.75 5.10
CA ALA A 40 6.77 14.95 5.11
C ALA A 40 6.82 15.76 6.42
N PRO A 41 6.77 15.16 7.64
CA PRO A 41 6.88 15.92 8.89
C PRO A 41 8.20 16.70 9.03
N PHE A 42 9.27 16.21 8.40
CA PHE A 42 10.61 16.81 8.50
C PHE A 42 10.80 18.02 7.59
N SER A 43 9.88 18.27 6.65
CA SER A 43 9.93 19.47 5.78
C SER A 43 9.89 20.77 6.61
N SER A 44 9.26 20.72 7.78
CA SER A 44 9.16 21.83 8.72
C SER A 44 10.51 22.30 9.30
N PHE A 45 11.56 21.48 9.25
CA PHE A 45 12.89 21.83 9.75
C PHE A 45 13.68 22.75 8.79
N GLY A 46 13.28 22.85 7.51
CA GLY A 46 13.84 23.81 6.56
C GLY A 46 15.34 23.67 6.24
N ASN A 47 15.95 22.53 6.61
CA ASN A 47 17.40 22.29 6.51
C ASN A 47 17.75 21.08 5.60
N GLY A 48 16.79 20.58 4.81
CA GLY A 48 16.98 19.41 3.93
C GLY A 48 16.94 18.05 4.65
N THR A 49 16.49 18.00 5.92
CA THR A 49 16.31 16.74 6.66
C THR A 49 15.27 15.83 6.00
N ASP A 50 14.22 16.41 5.41
CA ASP A 50 13.21 15.70 4.62
C ASP A 50 13.82 14.96 3.43
N ALA A 51 14.65 15.63 2.63
CA ALA A 51 15.33 15.02 1.49
C ALA A 51 16.26 13.88 1.94
N THR A 52 17.00 14.09 3.05
CA THR A 52 17.89 13.07 3.62
C THR A 52 17.10 11.85 4.09
N MET A 53 15.96 12.05 4.75
CA MET A 53 15.10 10.95 5.19
C MET A 53 14.44 10.22 4.04
N LYS A 54 14.00 10.95 3.01
CA LYS A 54 13.44 10.35 1.79
C LYS A 54 14.45 9.41 1.12
N GLU A 55 15.68 9.86 0.90
CA GLU A 55 16.76 9.03 0.33
C GLU A 55 17.09 7.82 1.21
N MET A 56 17.10 8.01 2.53
CA MET A 56 17.31 6.90 3.48
C MET A 56 16.23 5.82 3.32
N ILE A 57 14.96 6.19 3.21
CA ILE A 57 13.86 5.22 3.05
C ILE A 57 13.94 4.51 1.70
N LEU A 58 14.23 5.25 0.62
CA LEU A 58 14.39 4.69 -0.71
C LEU A 58 15.57 3.71 -0.80
N SER A 59 16.62 3.91 0.01
CA SER A 59 17.74 2.96 0.09
C SER A 59 17.36 1.57 0.62
N PHE A 60 16.24 1.47 1.36
CA PHE A 60 15.69 0.18 1.82
C PHE A 60 14.77 -0.49 0.80
N LYS A 61 14.49 0.15 -0.33
CA LYS A 61 13.68 -0.44 -1.41
C LYS A 61 14.36 -1.73 -1.89
N PRO A 62 13.75 -2.91 -1.71
CA PRO A 62 14.31 -4.16 -2.20
C PRO A 62 14.55 -4.09 -3.71
N GLY A 63 15.75 -4.43 -4.16
CA GLY A 63 16.05 -4.54 -5.59
C GLY A 63 15.32 -5.73 -6.22
N GLU A 64 15.14 -5.71 -7.54
CA GLU A 64 14.57 -6.84 -8.29
C GLU A 64 15.46 -8.11 -8.25
N SER A 65 16.73 -7.96 -7.88
CA SER A 65 17.81 -8.93 -8.09
C SER A 65 18.30 -9.69 -6.85
N SER A 66 17.64 -9.60 -5.69
CA SER A 66 17.95 -10.52 -4.59
C SER A 66 17.37 -11.89 -4.89
N GLU A 67 18.23 -12.84 -5.26
CA GLU A 67 17.90 -14.25 -5.56
C GLU A 67 17.06 -14.92 -4.45
N ASP A 68 17.10 -14.38 -3.22
CA ASP A 68 16.37 -14.90 -2.06
C ASP A 68 14.98 -14.29 -1.82
N THR A 69 14.59 -13.21 -2.49
CA THR A 69 13.22 -12.65 -2.34
C THR A 69 12.80 -11.86 -3.59
N PRO A 70 12.17 -12.51 -4.58
CA PRO A 70 11.60 -11.80 -5.72
C PRO A 70 10.61 -10.72 -5.24
N ALA A 71 10.72 -9.50 -5.77
CA ALA A 71 9.77 -8.40 -5.55
C ALA A 71 8.30 -8.81 -5.82
N PHE A 72 8.10 -9.91 -6.55
CA PHE A 72 6.83 -10.55 -6.84
C PHE A 72 6.15 -11.26 -5.66
N HIS A 73 6.70 -11.26 -4.45
CA HIS A 73 6.06 -11.91 -3.30
C HIS A 73 5.07 -11.02 -2.55
N PHE A 74 5.04 -9.73 -2.84
CA PHE A 74 4.19 -8.76 -2.15
C PHE A 74 3.20 -8.08 -3.10
N ILE A 75 2.01 -7.82 -2.57
CA ILE A 75 1.02 -6.91 -3.15
C ILE A 75 1.16 -5.58 -2.42
N HIS A 76 1.15 -4.50 -3.20
CA HIS A 76 1.22 -3.13 -2.69
C HIS A 76 -0.05 -2.40 -3.10
N LEU A 77 -0.73 -1.82 -2.12
CA LEU A 77 -1.93 -1.04 -2.34
C LEU A 77 -1.76 0.35 -1.73
N LYS A 78 -2.40 1.36 -2.31
CA LYS A 78 -2.59 2.68 -1.70
C LYS A 78 -4.06 2.98 -1.47
N ASP A 79 -4.32 4.05 -0.73
CA ASP A 79 -5.66 4.51 -0.39
C ASP A 79 -6.52 3.41 0.24
N CYS A 80 -5.90 2.61 1.11
CA CYS A 80 -6.53 1.40 1.63
C CYS A 80 -7.46 1.69 2.80
N ARG A 81 -8.45 0.82 2.94
CA ARG A 81 -9.19 0.58 4.17
C ARG A 81 -9.16 -0.91 4.48
N THR A 82 -8.91 -1.24 5.74
CA THR A 82 -8.95 -2.62 6.24
C THR A 82 -10.19 -2.78 7.09
N TYR A 83 -11.02 -3.77 6.78
CA TYR A 83 -12.28 -4.04 7.45
C TYR A 83 -12.17 -5.35 8.23
N SER A 84 -12.56 -5.30 9.49
CA SER A 84 -12.74 -6.49 10.31
C SER A 84 -14.06 -7.20 9.94
N THR A 85 -14.26 -8.42 10.43
CA THR A 85 -15.50 -9.19 10.22
C THR A 85 -16.77 -8.50 10.75
N ASP A 86 -16.64 -7.52 11.64
CA ASP A 86 -17.74 -6.69 12.14
C ASP A 86 -18.08 -5.50 11.22
N GLY A 87 -17.34 -5.31 10.13
CA GLY A 87 -17.52 -4.23 9.16
C GLY A 87 -16.86 -2.90 9.56
N ASN A 88 -16.23 -2.82 10.73
CA ASN A 88 -15.55 -1.59 11.17
C ASN A 88 -14.14 -1.50 10.56
N PRO A 89 -13.71 -0.29 10.16
CA PRO A 89 -12.35 -0.07 9.69
C PRO A 89 -11.34 -0.20 10.84
N ILE A 90 -10.24 -0.93 10.61
CA ILE A 90 -9.16 -1.14 11.58
C ILE A 90 -8.15 0.01 11.57
N CYS A 91 -7.92 0.59 10.39
CA CYS A 91 -7.02 1.72 10.18
C CYS A 91 -7.80 2.89 9.57
N ASP A 92 -7.25 4.10 9.72
CA ASP A 92 -7.74 5.26 8.98
C ASP A 92 -7.74 5.01 7.47
N ALA A 93 -8.63 5.71 6.77
CA ALA A 93 -8.66 5.69 5.32
C ALA A 93 -7.38 6.30 4.76
N GLY A 94 -6.93 5.81 3.60
CA GLY A 94 -5.81 6.43 2.88
C GLY A 94 -4.46 5.80 3.14
N VAL A 95 -4.38 4.70 3.90
CA VAL A 95 -3.09 4.10 4.27
C VAL A 95 -2.49 3.26 3.14
N LEU A 96 -1.16 3.23 3.08
CA LEU A 96 -0.42 2.24 2.30
C LEU A 96 -0.58 0.85 2.92
N TRP A 97 -0.76 -0.17 2.09
CA TRP A 97 -0.80 -1.56 2.52
C TRP A 97 0.18 -2.41 1.72
N ARG A 98 0.94 -3.25 2.43
CA ARG A 98 1.87 -4.21 1.85
C ARG A 98 1.67 -5.58 2.49
N GLY A 99 1.27 -6.56 1.70
CA GLY A 99 1.02 -7.93 2.17
C GLY A 99 1.62 -8.99 1.27
N ARG A 100 1.88 -10.17 1.81
CA ARG A 100 2.40 -11.31 1.04
C ARG A 100 1.30 -11.86 0.14
N ILE A 101 1.60 -12.13 -1.14
CA ILE A 101 0.67 -12.80 -2.06
C ILE A 101 0.22 -14.14 -1.48
N SER A 102 1.13 -14.90 -0.88
CA SER A 102 0.84 -16.21 -0.29
C SER A 102 -0.09 -16.17 0.93
N ALA A 103 -0.39 -14.98 1.46
CA ALA A 103 -1.32 -14.79 2.56
C ALA A 103 -2.71 -14.31 2.10
N VAL A 104 -2.91 -14.13 0.79
CA VAL A 104 -4.18 -13.71 0.21
C VAL A 104 -5.01 -14.96 -0.08
N ASP A 105 -6.16 -15.07 0.58
CA ASP A 105 -7.09 -16.17 0.42
C ASP A 105 -7.92 -16.04 -0.87
N GLY A 106 -8.16 -14.80 -1.32
CA GLY A 106 -8.90 -14.49 -2.54
C GLY A 106 -8.95 -12.98 -2.83
N PHE A 107 -9.43 -12.61 -4.01
CA PHE A 107 -9.54 -11.21 -4.41
C PHE A 107 -10.77 -10.93 -5.29
N THR A 108 -11.20 -9.68 -5.28
CA THR A 108 -12.23 -9.11 -6.16
C THR A 108 -11.65 -7.88 -6.86
N ILE A 109 -11.90 -7.75 -8.17
CA ILE A 109 -11.62 -6.51 -8.89
C ILE A 109 -12.74 -5.52 -8.59
N GLY A 110 -12.40 -4.42 -7.94
CA GLY A 110 -13.34 -3.44 -7.40
C GLY A 110 -13.04 -3.09 -5.93
N LEU A 111 -13.54 -1.93 -5.51
CA LEU A 111 -13.49 -1.48 -4.13
C LEU A 111 -14.76 -1.90 -3.38
N ILE A 112 -14.65 -2.04 -2.05
CA ILE A 112 -15.83 -2.20 -1.20
C ILE A 112 -16.74 -0.99 -1.37
N ALA A 113 -18.01 -1.25 -1.66
CA ALA A 113 -19.02 -0.21 -1.78
C ALA A 113 -19.19 0.50 -0.44
N GLU A 114 -19.14 1.83 -0.43
CA GLU A 114 -19.58 2.59 0.73
C GLU A 114 -21.07 2.39 0.91
N LYS A 115 -21.48 2.13 2.15
CA LYS A 115 -22.89 2.14 2.50
C LYS A 115 -23.35 3.59 2.36
N ALA A 116 -24.24 3.87 1.42
CA ALA A 116 -24.90 5.16 1.35
C ALA A 116 -25.54 5.43 2.72
N ASP A 117 -25.18 6.55 3.35
CA ASP A 117 -25.83 6.98 4.57
C ASP A 117 -27.34 7.02 4.30
N ALA A 118 -28.09 6.26 5.09
CA ALA A 118 -29.54 6.40 5.09
C ALA A 118 -29.85 7.80 5.65
N SER A 119 -30.14 8.74 4.76
CA SER A 119 -30.61 10.08 5.09
C SER A 119 -32.02 10.07 5.67
#